data_AF-A0AAD6NZ15-F1
#
_entry.id   AF-A0AAD6NZ15-F1
#
_cell.length_a   1.000
_cell.length_b   1.000
_cell.length_c   1.000
_cell.angle_alpha   90.00
_cell.angle_beta   90.00
_cell.angle_gamma   90.00
#
_symmetry.space_group_name_H-M   'P 1'
#
loop_
_entity.id
_entity.type
_entity.pdbx_description
1 polymer ?
#
loop_
_entity_poly.entity_id
_entity_poly.type
_entity_poly.pdbx_seq_one_letter_code
_entity_poly.pdbx_strand_id
1 'polypeptide(L)'
;MGRTGCDYRCLLIPAALAFFYIQMRLFVTQSEYEGRLAAAIESESHCTSQSRLLIDQISTQQGTIVSLRDQNKRQSEECTQLKALLEDLERKGLKKLVDKVPVAAVVIMACNRADYLERTIESVLKYQSSVASKYPLFVSQDGTDPNVRSKAMSYDQLMYIQHLDSKPVHTERPGELIAYYKIARHYKWAMDQLFYKHNFSRVIILEDDMEIAPDFFDYFEAAAALLDKDRSIMAVSSWNDNGQKQFVHDPYELYRSDFFPGLGWMLTKSIWDELSPKWPKAYWDDWMRLKENHKGRHFLRPEVCRTYNFGEHGSSLGQFFQQYLQPIKLNNVKVDWKSRDLSYLMRDKYTKHFADIVRKAKPIQGTDAVLKAYNIEGDVRIQYKDQPDFERIARQFGIFEEWKDGIPRTSFKGVVVFRYQTTRRIFLVGPDSLKQLGTKDARNI
;
A
#
# COMPACT_ATOMS: atom_id res chain seq x y z
N MET A 1 -99.91 -6.31 -85.21
CA MET A 1 -100.33 -5.28 -84.23
C MET A 1 -100.28 -5.90 -82.86
N GLY A 2 -99.57 -5.28 -81.91
CA GLY A 2 -99.46 -5.76 -80.53
C GLY A 2 -98.05 -5.60 -79.98
N ARG A 3 -97.72 -4.37 -79.56
CA ARG A 3 -96.53 -4.04 -78.74
C ARG A 3 -96.58 -4.83 -77.43
N THR A 4 -95.43 -5.31 -76.94
CA THR A 4 -95.10 -5.30 -75.50
C THR A 4 -93.62 -5.59 -75.29
N GLY A 5 -92.97 -4.76 -74.47
CA GLY A 5 -91.53 -4.52 -74.45
C GLY A 5 -90.66 -5.71 -74.06
N CYS A 6 -89.59 -5.90 -74.83
CA CYS A 6 -88.38 -6.52 -74.33
C CYS A 6 -87.82 -5.60 -73.23
N ASP A 7 -88.12 -5.92 -71.96
CA ASP A 7 -87.61 -5.15 -70.84
C ASP A 7 -86.17 -5.64 -70.58
N TYR A 8 -85.18 -4.84 -70.99
CA TYR A 8 -83.74 -5.09 -70.75
C TYR A 8 -83.42 -5.29 -69.24
N ARG A 9 -84.38 -4.98 -68.35
CA ARG A 9 -84.37 -5.30 -66.92
C ARG A 9 -84.41 -6.80 -66.59
N CYS A 10 -84.96 -7.66 -67.47
CA CYS A 10 -84.99 -9.11 -67.24
C CYS A 10 -83.62 -9.79 -67.44
N LEU A 11 -82.69 -9.18 -68.18
CA LEU A 11 -81.31 -9.67 -68.36
C LEU A 11 -80.32 -9.09 -67.34
N LEU A 12 -80.68 -8.00 -66.66
CA LEU A 12 -79.85 -7.35 -65.63
C LEU A 12 -79.81 -8.14 -64.32
N ILE A 13 -80.90 -8.83 -63.96
CA ILE A 13 -80.98 -9.61 -62.70
C ILE A 13 -80.05 -10.85 -62.73
N PRO A 14 -80.05 -11.69 -63.78
CA PRO A 14 -79.13 -12.83 -63.86
C PRO A 14 -77.66 -12.40 -63.96
N ALA A 15 -77.38 -11.32 -64.70
CA ALA A 15 -76.02 -10.78 -64.84
C ALA A 15 -75.49 -10.21 -63.50
N ALA A 16 -76.33 -9.50 -62.74
CA ALA A 16 -75.97 -9.02 -61.42
C ALA A 16 -75.74 -10.18 -60.43
N LEU A 17 -76.58 -11.22 -60.44
CA LEU A 17 -76.39 -12.42 -59.61
C LEU A 17 -75.10 -13.17 -59.96
N ALA A 18 -74.77 -13.31 -61.25
CA ALA A 18 -73.52 -13.90 -61.69
C ALA A 18 -72.31 -13.05 -61.27
N PHE A 19 -72.39 -11.72 -61.38
CA PHE A 19 -71.35 -10.81 -60.91
C PHE A 19 -71.14 -10.90 -59.40
N PHE A 20 -72.20 -10.86 -58.60
CA PHE A 20 -72.11 -11.04 -57.14
C PHE A 20 -71.57 -12.42 -56.76
N TYR A 21 -71.96 -13.48 -57.47
CA TYR A 21 -71.44 -14.82 -57.24
C TYR A 21 -69.94 -14.91 -57.55
N ILE A 22 -69.49 -14.32 -58.66
CA ILE A 22 -68.06 -14.26 -59.03
C ILE A 22 -67.27 -13.44 -58.01
N GLN A 23 -67.78 -12.26 -57.60
CA GLN A 23 -67.15 -11.43 -56.58
C GLN A 23 -67.07 -12.14 -55.23
N MET A 24 -68.13 -12.84 -54.82
CA MET A 24 -68.13 -13.61 -53.57
C MET A 24 -67.11 -14.76 -53.63
N ARG A 25 -67.02 -15.47 -54.76
CA ARG A 25 -66.02 -16.55 -54.95
C ARG A 25 -64.60 -16.00 -54.95
N LEU A 26 -64.34 -14.89 -55.63
CA LEU A 26 -63.05 -14.19 -55.63
C LEU A 26 -62.65 -13.75 -54.22
N PHE A 27 -63.57 -13.15 -53.47
CA PHE A 27 -63.34 -12.71 -52.09
C PHE A 27 -63.02 -13.89 -51.16
N VAL A 28 -63.75 -15.01 -51.30
CA VAL A 28 -63.45 -16.24 -50.54
C VAL A 28 -62.05 -16.77 -50.86
N THR A 29 -61.66 -16.85 -52.14
CA THR A 29 -60.31 -17.29 -52.52
C THR A 29 -59.21 -16.31 -52.08
N GLN A 30 -59.47 -15.00 -52.09
CA GLN A 30 -58.52 -14.00 -51.59
C GLN A 30 -58.36 -14.11 -50.08
N SER A 31 -59.47 -14.26 -49.33
CA SER A 31 -59.44 -14.45 -47.88
C SER A 31 -58.72 -15.73 -47.46
N GLU A 32 -58.91 -16.83 -48.21
CA GLU A 32 -58.20 -18.08 -47.96
C GLU A 32 -56.68 -17.97 -48.26
N TYR A 33 -56.32 -17.24 -49.32
CA TYR A 33 -54.92 -16.97 -49.65
C TYR A 33 -54.25 -16.05 -48.60
N GLU A 34 -54.93 -15.00 -48.15
CA GLU A 34 -54.46 -14.13 -47.05
C GLU A 34 -54.29 -14.92 -45.75
N GLY A 35 -55.22 -15.82 -45.41
CA GLY A 35 -55.10 -16.70 -44.25
C GLY A 35 -53.87 -17.62 -44.32
N ARG A 36 -53.61 -18.21 -45.50
CA ARG A 36 -52.43 -19.06 -45.72
C ARG A 36 -51.12 -18.27 -45.69
N LEU A 37 -51.12 -17.05 -46.24
CA LEU A 37 -49.95 -16.17 -46.22
C LEU A 37 -49.64 -15.70 -44.79
N ALA A 38 -50.66 -15.33 -44.02
CA ALA A 38 -50.51 -14.95 -42.61
C ALA A 38 -49.93 -16.10 -41.78
N ALA A 39 -50.43 -17.32 -41.95
CA ALA A 39 -49.90 -18.51 -41.27
C ALA A 39 -48.44 -18.82 -41.65
N ALA A 40 -48.06 -18.61 -42.92
CA ALA A 40 -46.69 -18.79 -43.38
C ALA A 40 -45.74 -17.74 -42.76
N ILE A 41 -46.15 -16.47 -42.71
CA ILE A 41 -45.39 -15.38 -42.09
C ILE A 41 -45.23 -15.62 -40.58
N GLU A 42 -46.29 -16.08 -39.90
CA GLU A 42 -46.24 -16.40 -38.47
C GLU A 42 -45.26 -17.56 -38.19
N SER A 43 -45.29 -18.61 -39.03
CA SER A 43 -44.34 -19.72 -38.93
C SER A 43 -42.88 -19.29 -39.18
N GLU A 44 -42.63 -18.40 -40.14
CA GLU A 44 -41.29 -17.87 -40.44
C GLU A 44 -40.79 -16.97 -39.31
N SER A 45 -41.66 -16.11 -38.77
CA SER A 45 -41.38 -15.26 -37.62
C SER A 45 -41.05 -16.11 -36.37
N HIS A 46 -41.81 -17.18 -36.14
CA HIS A 46 -41.56 -18.11 -35.05
C HIS A 46 -40.20 -18.83 -35.19
N CYS A 47 -39.90 -19.33 -36.39
CA CYS A 47 -38.61 -19.98 -36.69
C CYS A 47 -37.42 -19.01 -36.51
N THR A 48 -37.59 -17.76 -36.95
CA THR A 48 -36.57 -16.71 -36.80
C THR A 48 -36.35 -16.36 -35.33
N SER A 49 -37.42 -16.27 -34.53
CA SER A 49 -37.35 -16.01 -33.09
C SER A 49 -36.63 -17.13 -32.34
N GLN A 50 -36.97 -18.40 -32.63
CA GLN A 50 -36.27 -19.55 -32.06
C GLN A 50 -34.79 -19.58 -32.45
N SER A 51 -34.47 -19.28 -33.71
CA SER A 51 -33.08 -19.22 -34.19
C SER A 51 -32.26 -18.16 -33.45
N ARG A 52 -32.83 -16.96 -33.22
CA ARG A 52 -32.18 -15.91 -32.42
C ARG A 52 -31.95 -16.34 -30.96
N LEU A 53 -32.92 -17.00 -30.35
CA LEU A 53 -32.80 -17.52 -28.98
C LEU A 53 -31.65 -18.53 -28.86
N LEU A 54 -31.53 -19.44 -29.83
CA LEU A 54 -30.44 -20.41 -29.92
C LEU A 54 -29.08 -19.74 -30.07
N ILE A 55 -28.98 -18.70 -30.91
CA ILE A 55 -27.73 -17.93 -31.08
C ILE A 55 -27.32 -17.25 -29.77
N ASP A 56 -28.25 -16.64 -29.04
CA ASP A 56 -27.98 -15.99 -27.76
C ASP A 56 -27.54 -17.01 -26.68
N GLN A 57 -28.16 -18.20 -26.66
CA GLN A 57 -27.74 -19.28 -25.78
C GLN A 57 -26.32 -19.78 -26.10
N ILE A 58 -26.00 -19.97 -27.37
CA ILE A 58 -24.65 -20.38 -27.81
C ILE A 58 -23.62 -19.31 -27.44
N SER A 59 -23.93 -18.02 -27.64
CA SER A 59 -23.06 -16.91 -27.28
C SER A 59 -22.76 -16.89 -25.77
N THR A 60 -23.80 -17.08 -24.94
CA THR A 60 -23.65 -17.15 -23.47
C THR A 60 -22.81 -18.35 -23.03
N GLN A 61 -23.01 -19.52 -23.66
CA GLN A 61 -22.19 -20.71 -23.39
C GLN A 61 -20.74 -20.52 -23.82
N GLN A 62 -20.48 -19.89 -24.97
CA GLN A 62 -19.13 -19.55 -25.41
C GLN A 62 -18.41 -18.62 -24.42
N GLY A 63 -19.10 -17.59 -23.92
CA GLY A 63 -18.55 -16.71 -22.87
C GLY A 63 -18.20 -17.46 -21.59
N THR A 64 -19.04 -18.42 -21.19
CA THR A 64 -18.79 -19.29 -20.03
C THR A 64 -17.58 -20.21 -20.25
N ILE A 65 -17.44 -20.80 -21.44
CA ILE A 65 -16.30 -21.66 -21.79
C ILE A 65 -14.99 -20.87 -21.78
N VAL A 66 -14.98 -19.64 -22.28
CA VAL A 66 -13.80 -18.77 -22.22
C VAL A 66 -13.41 -18.47 -20.78
N SER A 67 -14.37 -18.11 -19.92
CA SER A 67 -14.06 -17.83 -18.51
C SER A 67 -13.52 -19.05 -17.76
N LEU A 68 -14.08 -20.24 -18.04
CA LEU A 68 -13.61 -21.51 -17.47
C LEU A 68 -12.21 -21.87 -17.96
N ARG A 69 -11.90 -21.65 -19.25
CA ARG A 69 -10.55 -21.85 -19.80
C ARG A 69 -9.53 -20.93 -19.13
N ASP A 70 -9.88 -19.67 -18.91
CA ASP A 70 -9.02 -18.71 -18.21
C ASP A 70 -8.79 -19.12 -16.75
N GLN A 71 -9.83 -19.60 -16.05
CA GLN A 71 -9.69 -20.14 -14.69
C GLN A 71 -8.79 -21.38 -14.64
N ASN A 72 -8.96 -22.31 -15.59
CA ASN A 72 -8.17 -23.54 -15.63
C ASN A 72 -6.70 -23.25 -15.96
N LYS A 73 -6.44 -22.29 -16.86
CA LYS A 73 -5.07 -21.81 -17.14
C LYS A 73 -4.42 -21.21 -15.88
N ARG A 74 -5.16 -20.41 -15.10
CA ARG A 74 -4.67 -19.86 -13.82
C ARG A 74 -4.35 -20.95 -12.79
N GLN A 75 -5.24 -21.93 -12.62
CA GLN A 75 -4.99 -23.06 -11.71
C GLN A 75 -3.76 -23.88 -12.12
N SER A 76 -3.54 -24.04 -13.43
CA SER A 76 -2.33 -24.70 -13.95
C SER A 76 -1.06 -23.91 -13.65
N GLU A 77 -1.10 -22.58 -13.78
CA GLU A 77 0.01 -21.69 -13.43
C GLU A 77 0.31 -21.71 -11.93
N GLU A 78 -0.73 -21.66 -11.07
CA GLU A 78 -0.60 -21.80 -9.61
C GLU A 78 -0.02 -23.18 -9.21
N CYS A 79 -0.48 -24.26 -9.84
CA CYS A 79 0.06 -25.61 -9.60
C CYS A 79 1.53 -25.71 -10.04
N THR A 80 1.90 -25.02 -11.12
CA THR A 80 3.29 -24.98 -11.60
C THR A 80 4.18 -24.21 -10.63
N GLN A 81 3.70 -23.08 -10.10
CA GLN A 81 4.39 -22.33 -9.05
C GLN A 81 4.53 -23.14 -7.75
N LEU A 82 3.48 -23.84 -7.33
CA LEU A 82 3.51 -24.66 -6.12
C LEU A 82 4.48 -25.83 -6.27
N LYS A 83 4.54 -26.47 -7.44
CA LYS A 83 5.54 -27.50 -7.77
C LYS A 83 6.95 -26.94 -7.77
N ALA A 84 7.18 -25.77 -8.37
CA ALA A 84 8.50 -25.13 -8.34
C ALA A 84 8.93 -24.77 -6.91
N LEU A 85 8.00 -24.33 -6.05
CA LEU A 85 8.27 -24.05 -4.64
C LEU A 85 8.59 -25.33 -3.85
N LEU A 86 7.88 -26.43 -4.13
CA LEU A 86 8.14 -27.74 -3.54
C LEU A 86 9.50 -28.29 -3.99
N GLU A 87 9.83 -28.19 -5.27
CA GLU A 87 11.14 -28.59 -5.80
C GLU A 87 12.28 -27.72 -5.24
N ASP A 88 12.05 -26.41 -5.01
CA ASP A 88 13.02 -25.54 -4.34
C ASP A 88 13.20 -25.90 -2.86
N LEU A 89 12.10 -26.19 -2.15
CA LEU A 89 12.12 -26.67 -0.76
C LEU A 89 12.83 -28.03 -0.63
N GLU A 90 12.64 -28.93 -1.59
CA GLU A 90 13.32 -30.24 -1.65
C GLU A 90 14.81 -30.09 -2.01
N ARG A 91 15.15 -29.23 -2.97
CA ARG A 91 16.56 -28.93 -3.33
C ARG A 91 17.31 -28.26 -2.20
N LYS A 92 16.68 -27.34 -1.49
CA LYS A 92 17.30 -26.58 -0.38
C LYS A 92 17.48 -27.41 0.89
N GLY A 93 17.10 -28.70 0.88
CA GLY A 93 17.52 -29.68 1.86
C GLY A 93 17.28 -29.23 3.31
N LEU A 94 16.10 -29.52 3.85
CA LEU A 94 15.79 -29.39 5.28
C LEU A 94 16.68 -30.34 6.12
N LYS A 95 17.95 -29.96 6.32
CA LYS A 95 18.89 -30.54 7.26
C LYS A 95 19.69 -29.43 7.95
N LYS A 96 19.00 -28.74 8.86
CA LYS A 96 19.46 -28.14 10.14
C LYS A 96 18.77 -26.78 10.39
N LEU A 97 17.54 -26.82 10.90
CA LEU A 97 17.02 -25.73 11.73
C LEU A 97 16.10 -26.33 12.80
N VAL A 98 16.74 -26.97 13.77
CA VAL A 98 16.10 -27.35 15.03
C VAL A 98 16.31 -26.20 16.01
N ASP A 99 15.19 -25.70 16.56
CA ASP A 99 15.01 -25.01 17.85
C ASP A 99 15.33 -23.52 18.04
N LYS A 100 15.25 -22.66 17.02
CA LYS A 100 15.11 -21.21 17.29
C LYS A 100 13.99 -20.57 16.48
N VAL A 101 13.00 -20.06 17.19
CA VAL A 101 11.96 -19.18 16.62
C VAL A 101 12.67 -17.95 16.05
N PRO A 102 12.49 -17.63 14.76
CA PRO A 102 13.07 -16.43 14.15
C PRO A 102 12.68 -15.16 14.90
N VAL A 103 13.56 -14.17 14.93
CA VAL A 103 13.28 -12.87 15.56
C VAL A 103 12.22 -12.13 14.75
N ALA A 104 12.40 -12.07 13.43
CA ALA A 104 11.46 -11.54 12.46
C ALA A 104 11.78 -12.11 11.06
N ALA A 105 10.76 -12.25 10.21
CA ALA A 105 11.03 -12.37 8.77
C ALA A 105 11.40 -11.01 8.19
N VAL A 106 12.22 -10.99 7.14
CA VAL A 106 12.53 -9.78 6.36
C VAL A 106 11.91 -9.94 4.99
N VAL A 107 11.17 -8.95 4.52
CA VAL A 107 10.62 -8.96 3.16
C VAL A 107 11.06 -7.71 2.41
N ILE A 108 11.56 -7.90 1.20
CA ILE A 108 11.80 -6.84 0.21
C ILE A 108 10.59 -6.82 -0.73
N MET A 109 9.88 -5.71 -0.74
CA MET A 109 8.74 -5.45 -1.62
C MET A 109 9.25 -4.97 -2.98
N ALA A 110 9.02 -5.76 -4.02
CA ALA A 110 9.51 -5.50 -5.38
C ALA A 110 8.36 -5.50 -6.39
N CYS A 111 8.59 -4.93 -7.58
CA CYS A 111 7.62 -4.95 -8.67
C CYS A 111 8.31 -5.19 -10.02
N ASN A 112 8.95 -4.15 -10.57
CA ASN A 112 9.48 -4.14 -11.94
C ASN A 112 10.85 -3.44 -12.09
N ARG A 113 11.62 -3.27 -11.01
CA ARG A 113 12.96 -2.62 -11.02
C ARG A 113 14.05 -3.62 -10.60
N ALA A 114 14.51 -4.44 -11.55
CA ALA A 114 15.44 -5.55 -11.25
C ALA A 114 16.83 -5.08 -10.76
N ASP A 115 17.30 -3.95 -11.29
CA ASP A 115 18.55 -3.28 -10.91
C ASP A 115 18.47 -2.71 -9.48
N TYR A 116 17.34 -2.10 -9.11
CA TYR A 116 17.13 -1.60 -7.75
C TYR A 116 17.04 -2.76 -6.77
N LEU A 117 16.29 -3.80 -7.13
CA LEU A 117 16.17 -5.02 -6.33
C LEU A 117 17.54 -5.66 -6.07
N GLU A 118 18.39 -5.78 -7.08
CA GLU A 118 19.75 -6.32 -6.95
C GLU A 118 20.55 -5.55 -5.89
N ARG A 119 20.60 -4.21 -6.00
CA ARG A 119 21.31 -3.36 -5.04
C ARG A 119 20.78 -3.52 -3.61
N THR A 120 19.45 -3.60 -3.46
CA THR A 120 18.82 -3.82 -2.15
C THR A 120 19.17 -5.20 -1.58
N ILE A 121 19.08 -6.26 -2.38
CA ILE A 121 19.42 -7.63 -1.96
C ILE A 121 20.89 -7.69 -1.53
N GLU A 122 21.81 -7.14 -2.32
CA GLU A 122 23.24 -7.13 -1.99
C GLU A 122 23.52 -6.39 -0.68
N SER A 123 22.88 -5.24 -0.47
CA SER A 123 22.98 -4.47 0.77
C SER A 123 22.48 -5.28 1.98
N VAL A 124 21.36 -5.99 1.83
CA VAL A 124 20.77 -6.83 2.88
C VAL A 124 21.66 -8.04 3.17
N LEU A 125 22.05 -8.81 2.15
CA LEU A 125 22.83 -10.04 2.29
C LEU A 125 24.21 -9.79 2.90
N LYS A 126 24.78 -8.60 2.71
CA LYS A 126 26.04 -8.18 3.34
C LYS A 126 26.03 -8.35 4.86
N TYR A 127 24.89 -8.09 5.51
CA TYR A 127 24.77 -8.19 6.97
C TYR A 127 23.85 -9.34 7.42
N GLN A 128 22.88 -9.75 6.59
CA GLN A 128 21.90 -10.79 6.91
C GLN A 128 22.52 -12.19 6.91
N SER A 129 23.49 -12.47 6.05
CA SER A 129 24.03 -13.83 5.85
C SER A 129 24.54 -14.46 7.15
N SER A 130 25.13 -13.66 8.03
CA SER A 130 25.63 -14.11 9.35
C SER A 130 24.54 -14.39 10.38
N VAL A 131 23.32 -13.92 10.15
CA VAL A 131 22.16 -14.00 11.06
C VAL A 131 20.93 -14.60 10.38
N ALA A 132 21.12 -15.35 9.28
CA ALA A 132 20.03 -15.82 8.43
C ALA A 132 18.99 -16.68 9.16
N SER A 133 19.41 -17.47 10.16
CA SER A 133 18.51 -18.25 11.00
C SER A 133 17.56 -17.41 11.86
N LYS A 134 17.98 -16.20 12.26
CA LYS A 134 17.13 -15.25 12.99
C LYS A 134 16.24 -14.42 12.08
N TYR A 135 16.70 -14.19 10.85
CA TYR A 135 16.07 -13.27 9.89
C TYR A 135 15.88 -13.91 8.51
N PRO A 136 14.97 -14.87 8.35
CA PRO A 136 14.66 -15.43 7.02
C PRO A 136 14.27 -14.32 6.04
N LEU A 137 14.92 -14.30 4.87
CA LEU A 137 14.77 -13.25 3.87
C LEU A 137 13.82 -13.68 2.75
N PHE A 138 12.87 -12.80 2.44
CA PHE A 138 11.89 -12.95 1.38
C PHE A 138 12.01 -11.82 0.37
N VAL A 139 11.78 -12.13 -0.91
CA VAL A 139 11.46 -11.14 -1.94
C VAL A 139 10.02 -11.38 -2.34
N SER A 140 9.18 -10.36 -2.18
CA SER A 140 7.78 -10.37 -2.62
C SER A 140 7.64 -9.50 -3.85
N GLN A 141 7.42 -10.13 -5.01
CA GLN A 141 7.24 -9.41 -6.26
C GLN A 141 5.75 -9.22 -6.58
N ASP A 142 5.34 -7.99 -6.89
CA ASP A 142 4.07 -7.71 -7.56
C ASP A 142 4.22 -7.81 -9.09
N GLY A 143 3.23 -8.44 -9.74
CA GLY A 143 3.18 -8.56 -11.19
C GLY A 143 4.13 -9.60 -11.78
N THR A 144 4.37 -9.49 -13.08
CA THR A 144 4.97 -10.56 -13.90
C THR A 144 6.30 -10.18 -14.55
N ASP A 145 6.99 -9.14 -14.06
CA ASP A 145 8.26 -8.71 -14.66
C ASP A 145 9.30 -9.85 -14.59
N PRO A 146 9.75 -10.37 -15.75
CA PRO A 146 10.62 -11.54 -15.77
C PRO A 146 12.04 -11.24 -15.29
N ASN A 147 12.50 -9.99 -15.39
CA ASN A 147 13.84 -9.60 -14.97
C ASN A 147 13.93 -9.58 -13.44
N VAL A 148 12.92 -9.02 -12.77
CA VAL A 148 12.80 -9.04 -11.31
C VAL A 148 12.71 -10.47 -10.79
N ARG A 149 11.87 -11.31 -11.43
CA ARG A 149 11.75 -12.73 -11.07
C ARG A 149 13.09 -13.46 -11.22
N SER A 150 13.73 -13.33 -12.37
CA SER A 150 15.02 -13.97 -12.66
C SER A 150 16.09 -13.52 -11.65
N LYS A 151 16.15 -12.22 -11.35
CA LYS A 151 17.08 -11.66 -10.38
C LYS A 151 16.83 -12.16 -8.96
N ALA A 152 15.59 -12.18 -8.49
CA ALA A 152 15.28 -12.71 -7.16
C ALA A 152 15.66 -14.20 -7.05
N MET A 153 15.33 -15.00 -8.07
CA MET A 153 15.59 -16.43 -8.11
C MET A 153 17.07 -16.79 -8.29
N SER A 154 17.95 -15.83 -8.64
CA SER A 154 19.40 -16.09 -8.75
C SER A 154 20.11 -16.15 -7.39
N TYR A 155 19.43 -15.84 -6.28
CA TYR A 155 20.01 -15.89 -4.93
C TYR A 155 19.46 -17.10 -4.15
N ASP A 156 20.35 -17.99 -3.73
CA ASP A 156 19.99 -19.17 -2.93
C ASP A 156 19.60 -18.81 -1.49
N GLN A 157 20.02 -17.64 -1.00
CA GLN A 157 19.89 -17.20 0.39
C GLN A 157 18.50 -16.64 0.74
N LEU A 158 17.59 -16.53 -0.23
CA LEU A 158 16.27 -15.92 -0.05
C LEU A 158 15.14 -16.83 -0.55
N MET A 159 13.93 -16.50 -0.11
CA MET A 159 12.68 -17.12 -0.54
C MET A 159 11.93 -16.15 -1.45
N TYR A 160 11.54 -16.60 -2.63
CA TYR A 160 10.77 -15.80 -3.58
C TYR A 160 9.27 -16.10 -3.45
N ILE A 161 8.46 -15.06 -3.35
CA ILE A 161 6.99 -15.14 -3.40
C ILE A 161 6.47 -14.12 -4.42
N GLN A 162 5.38 -14.47 -5.12
CA GLN A 162 4.84 -13.66 -6.21
C GLN A 162 3.36 -13.36 -6.00
N HIS A 163 3.00 -12.09 -6.08
CA HIS A 163 1.64 -11.59 -6.07
C HIS A 163 1.15 -11.37 -7.50
N LEU A 164 0.12 -12.10 -7.90
CA LEU A 164 -0.55 -11.96 -9.19
C LEU A 164 -2.00 -11.53 -8.97
N ASP A 165 -2.26 -10.22 -9.06
CA ASP A 165 -3.61 -9.69 -9.01
C ASP A 165 -4.08 -9.23 -10.39
N SER A 166 -4.93 -10.05 -11.01
CA SER A 166 -5.55 -9.75 -12.30
C SER A 166 -6.83 -8.90 -12.18
N LYS A 167 -7.28 -8.55 -10.96
CA LYS A 167 -8.51 -7.80 -10.79
C LYS A 167 -8.31 -6.34 -11.19
N PRO A 168 -9.21 -5.76 -12.01
CA PRO A 168 -9.12 -4.36 -12.35
C PRO A 168 -9.15 -3.50 -11.07
N VAL A 169 -8.38 -2.42 -11.11
CA VAL A 169 -8.34 -1.44 -10.04
C VAL A 169 -9.31 -0.32 -10.39
N HIS A 170 -10.31 -0.12 -9.54
CA HIS A 170 -11.20 1.04 -9.59
C HIS A 170 -10.83 1.97 -8.45
N THR A 171 -10.46 3.21 -8.79
CA THR A 171 -10.17 4.23 -7.80
C THR A 171 -11.47 4.69 -7.13
N GLU A 172 -11.39 5.08 -5.87
CA GLU A 172 -12.54 5.61 -5.12
C GLU A 172 -12.90 7.01 -5.57
N ARG A 173 -11.92 7.79 -6.03
CA ARG A 173 -12.14 9.14 -6.56
C ARG A 173 -11.47 9.35 -7.93
N PRO A 174 -12.04 10.21 -8.79
CA PRO A 174 -11.35 10.65 -10.00
C PRO A 174 -10.00 11.32 -9.69
N GLY A 175 -8.98 11.03 -10.50
CA GLY A 175 -7.65 11.63 -10.39
C GLY A 175 -6.68 10.93 -9.43
N GLU A 176 -7.14 9.95 -8.65
CA GLU A 176 -6.24 9.14 -7.83
C GLU A 176 -5.37 8.20 -8.68
N LEU A 177 -4.16 7.90 -8.20
CA LEU A 177 -3.19 7.10 -8.94
C LEU A 177 -3.39 5.60 -8.65
N ILE A 178 -3.66 4.82 -9.70
CA ILE A 178 -3.84 3.35 -9.65
C ILE A 178 -2.64 2.65 -8.98
N ALA A 179 -1.43 3.20 -9.11
CA ALA A 179 -0.23 2.65 -8.49
C ALA A 179 -0.39 2.46 -6.97
N TYR A 180 -0.96 3.44 -6.25
CA TYR A 180 -1.13 3.32 -4.80
C TYR A 180 -2.13 2.25 -4.38
N TYR A 181 -3.10 1.95 -5.23
CA TYR A 181 -4.03 0.85 -5.00
C TYR A 181 -3.34 -0.51 -5.16
N LYS A 182 -2.52 -0.66 -6.19
CA LYS A 182 -1.72 -1.88 -6.40
C LYS A 182 -0.73 -2.10 -5.25
N ILE A 183 -0.02 -1.05 -4.84
CA ILE A 183 0.89 -1.07 -3.70
C ILE A 183 0.15 -1.55 -2.44
N ALA A 184 -1.01 -0.96 -2.11
CA ALA A 184 -1.77 -1.36 -0.93
C ALA A 184 -2.22 -2.83 -0.99
N ARG A 185 -2.65 -3.34 -2.15
CA ARG A 185 -3.02 -4.75 -2.32
C ARG A 185 -1.82 -5.68 -2.15
N HIS A 186 -0.68 -5.33 -2.75
CA HIS A 186 0.56 -6.12 -2.65
C HIS A 186 1.08 -6.19 -1.21
N TYR A 187 1.12 -5.06 -0.50
CA TYR A 187 1.44 -5.01 0.92
C TYR A 187 0.54 -5.93 1.73
N LYS A 188 -0.79 -5.83 1.55
CA LYS A 188 -1.73 -6.71 2.26
C LYS A 188 -1.43 -8.18 2.01
N TRP A 189 -1.30 -8.57 0.73
CA TRP A 189 -1.07 -9.96 0.35
C TRP A 189 0.22 -10.51 0.94
N ALA A 190 1.34 -9.77 0.80
CA ALA A 190 2.65 -10.20 1.28
C ALA A 190 2.64 -10.38 2.80
N MET A 191 2.01 -9.46 3.51
CA MET A 191 1.90 -9.51 4.96
C MET A 191 1.01 -10.65 5.44
N ASP A 192 -0.12 -10.91 4.76
CA ASP A 192 -0.95 -12.08 5.05
C ASP A 192 -0.18 -13.40 4.78
N GLN A 193 0.64 -13.49 3.73
CA GLN A 193 1.49 -14.66 3.51
C GLN A 193 2.45 -14.86 4.71
N LEU A 194 3.16 -13.82 5.12
CA LEU A 194 4.19 -13.94 6.15
C LEU A 194 3.59 -14.21 7.54
N PHE A 195 2.51 -13.51 7.91
CA PHE A 195 1.89 -13.65 9.23
C PHE A 195 0.97 -14.87 9.37
N TYR A 196 0.23 -15.23 8.32
CA TYR A 196 -0.77 -16.31 8.40
C TYR A 196 -0.28 -17.62 7.81
N LYS A 197 0.36 -17.60 6.63
CA LYS A 197 0.83 -18.83 5.98
C LYS A 197 2.17 -19.30 6.54
N HIS A 198 3.13 -18.39 6.73
CA HIS A 198 4.44 -18.70 7.28
C HIS A 198 4.51 -18.56 8.82
N ASN A 199 3.46 -18.03 9.44
CA ASN A 199 3.29 -17.92 10.89
C ASN A 199 4.44 -17.18 11.61
N PHE A 200 5.01 -16.16 10.98
CA PHE A 200 5.99 -15.32 11.66
C PHE A 200 5.33 -14.45 12.73
N SER A 201 6.05 -14.20 13.83
CA SER A 201 5.54 -13.33 14.91
C SER A 201 5.78 -11.84 14.62
N ARG A 202 6.80 -11.54 13.80
CA ARG A 202 7.20 -10.19 13.40
C ARG A 202 7.70 -10.21 11.97
N VAL A 203 7.50 -9.11 11.27
CA VAL A 203 7.98 -8.89 9.90
C VAL A 203 8.66 -7.53 9.85
N ILE A 204 9.86 -7.49 9.27
CA ILE A 204 10.59 -6.29 8.85
C ILE A 204 10.33 -6.10 7.35
N ILE A 205 9.89 -4.92 6.95
CA ILE A 205 9.52 -4.58 5.58
C ILE A 205 10.52 -3.57 5.03
N LEU A 206 11.10 -3.90 3.88
CA LEU A 206 11.94 -3.05 3.05
C LEU A 206 11.29 -2.91 1.67
N GLU A 207 11.53 -1.79 0.99
CA GLU A 207 11.20 -1.65 -0.43
C GLU A 207 12.44 -1.95 -1.28
N ASP A 208 12.28 -2.23 -2.57
CA ASP A 208 13.35 -2.61 -3.49
C ASP A 208 14.34 -1.48 -3.81
N ASP A 209 14.17 -0.28 -3.24
CA ASP A 209 15.05 0.88 -3.42
C ASP A 209 15.77 1.34 -2.15
N MET A 210 16.16 0.39 -1.30
CA MET A 210 16.77 0.65 0.01
C MET A 210 18.12 -0.03 0.24
N GLU A 211 19.05 0.71 0.84
CA GLU A 211 20.26 0.16 1.46
C GLU A 211 20.12 0.13 2.99
N ILE A 212 20.79 -0.82 3.64
CA ILE A 212 20.74 -0.98 5.10
C ILE A 212 22.10 -0.67 5.77
N ALA A 213 22.02 -0.20 7.01
CA ALA A 213 23.19 0.11 7.84
C ALA A 213 23.86 -1.15 8.43
N PRO A 214 25.14 -1.08 8.85
CA PRO A 214 25.87 -2.23 9.41
C PRO A 214 25.26 -2.83 10.69
N ASP A 215 24.48 -2.05 11.43
CA ASP A 215 23.81 -2.44 12.68
C ASP A 215 22.31 -2.70 12.50
N PHE A 216 21.78 -2.76 11.27
CA PHE A 216 20.35 -2.87 10.99
C PHE A 216 19.67 -4.03 11.73
N PHE A 217 20.27 -5.23 11.70
CA PHE A 217 19.72 -6.40 12.38
C PHE A 217 19.85 -6.31 13.90
N ASP A 218 20.98 -5.82 14.41
CA ASP A 218 21.18 -5.61 15.85
C ASP A 218 20.18 -4.57 16.40
N TYR A 219 19.90 -3.52 15.63
CA TYR A 219 18.89 -2.49 15.91
C TYR A 219 17.49 -3.11 16.04
N PHE A 220 17.06 -3.89 15.05
CA PHE A 220 15.75 -4.55 15.09
C PHE A 220 15.67 -5.66 16.14
N GLU A 221 16.76 -6.37 16.47
CA GLU A 221 16.77 -7.33 17.57
C GLU A 221 16.45 -6.65 18.91
N ALA A 222 17.09 -5.50 19.19
CA ALA A 222 16.82 -4.73 20.40
C ALA A 222 15.41 -4.11 20.40
N ALA A 223 14.95 -3.62 19.26
CA ALA A 223 13.61 -3.07 19.10
C ALA A 223 12.49 -4.12 19.25
N ALA A 224 12.73 -5.38 18.83
CA ALA A 224 11.77 -6.46 19.01
C ALA A 224 11.44 -6.69 20.50
N ALA A 225 12.46 -6.62 21.36
CA ALA A 225 12.27 -6.74 22.81
C ALA A 225 11.43 -5.58 23.40
N LEU A 226 11.45 -4.39 22.79
CA LEU A 226 10.61 -3.25 23.20
C LEU A 226 9.17 -3.43 22.73
N LEU A 227 8.95 -3.88 21.48
CA LEU A 227 7.61 -4.16 20.94
C LEU A 227 6.85 -5.18 21.79
N ASP A 228 7.55 -6.21 22.28
CA ASP A 228 6.94 -7.26 23.11
C ASP A 228 6.52 -6.75 24.49
N LYS A 229 7.31 -5.82 25.06
CA LYS A 229 7.12 -5.30 26.42
C LYS A 229 6.16 -4.12 26.49
N ASP A 230 6.11 -3.27 25.47
CA ASP A 230 5.35 -2.03 25.47
C ASP A 230 4.32 -2.00 24.33
N ARG A 231 3.08 -2.37 24.66
CA ARG A 231 1.93 -2.33 23.73
C ARG A 231 1.55 -0.94 23.23
N SER A 232 2.14 0.12 23.80
CA SER A 232 1.97 1.47 23.26
C SER A 232 2.88 1.78 22.08
N ILE A 233 3.75 0.85 21.69
CA ILE A 233 4.53 0.92 20.45
C ILE A 233 3.79 0.13 19.38
N MET A 234 3.49 0.77 18.25
CA MET A 234 2.82 0.11 17.12
C MET A 234 3.81 -0.54 16.16
N ALA A 235 4.88 0.18 15.82
CA ALA A 235 5.93 -0.29 14.93
C ALA A 235 7.26 0.41 15.24
N VAL A 236 8.35 -0.17 14.75
CA VAL A 236 9.70 0.40 14.81
C VAL A 236 10.13 0.68 13.39
N SER A 237 10.56 1.91 13.09
CA SER A 237 11.09 2.31 11.79
C SER A 237 12.60 2.55 11.89
N SER A 238 13.36 2.21 10.86
CA SER A 238 14.77 2.56 10.70
C SER A 238 14.97 3.96 10.09
N TRP A 239 13.90 4.73 9.92
CA TRP A 239 13.90 6.00 9.22
C TRP A 239 13.65 7.20 10.14
N ASN A 240 14.33 8.30 9.85
CA ASN A 240 14.09 9.62 10.39
C ASN A 240 13.82 10.56 9.21
N ASP A 241 12.60 11.12 9.09
CA ASP A 241 12.27 12.03 7.99
C ASP A 241 13.19 13.26 7.96
N ASN A 242 13.65 13.73 9.12
CA ASN A 242 14.63 14.80 9.26
C ASN A 242 16.06 14.26 9.43
N GLY A 243 16.36 13.14 8.76
CA GLY A 243 17.60 12.37 8.88
C GLY A 243 18.76 12.87 8.03
N GLN A 244 18.66 14.07 7.44
CA GLN A 244 19.67 14.62 6.55
C GLN A 244 20.98 14.89 7.31
N LYS A 245 22.13 14.80 6.62
CA LYS A 245 23.47 14.87 7.25
C LYS A 245 23.66 16.06 8.21
N GLN A 246 23.09 17.21 7.88
CA GLN A 246 23.18 18.43 8.69
C GLN A 246 22.27 18.45 9.93
N PHE A 247 21.31 17.52 10.02
CA PHE A 247 20.28 17.47 11.05
C PHE A 247 20.40 16.28 12.02
N VAL A 248 21.46 15.47 11.89
CA VAL A 248 21.68 14.31 12.75
C VAL A 248 23.14 14.18 13.16
N HIS A 249 23.38 13.63 14.35
CA HIS A 249 24.74 13.45 14.86
C HIS A 249 24.93 12.10 15.56
N ASP A 250 24.04 11.75 16.50
CA ASP A 250 24.26 10.65 17.44
C ASP A 250 23.71 9.31 16.90
N PRO A 251 24.55 8.31 16.56
CA PRO A 251 24.09 7.02 16.08
C PRO A 251 23.48 6.15 17.18
N TYR A 252 23.57 6.53 18.46
CA TYR A 252 23.07 5.75 19.60
C TYR A 252 21.67 6.18 20.04
N GLU A 253 21.24 7.38 19.65
CA GLU A 253 20.00 7.99 20.10
C GLU A 253 18.79 7.45 19.33
N LEU A 254 17.76 7.06 20.08
CA LEU A 254 16.45 6.65 19.58
C LEU A 254 15.35 7.52 20.20
N TYR A 255 14.27 7.70 19.45
CA TYR A 255 13.12 8.50 19.83
C TYR A 255 11.82 7.71 19.66
N ARG A 256 10.80 8.07 20.45
CA ARG A 256 9.41 7.82 20.10
C ARG A 256 8.89 8.93 19.21
N SER A 257 7.95 8.62 18.33
CA SER A 257 7.24 9.58 17.49
C SER A 257 5.75 9.22 17.40
N ASP A 258 4.91 10.25 17.27
CA ASP A 258 3.49 10.09 16.93
C ASP A 258 3.28 9.91 15.42
N PHE A 259 4.27 10.30 14.61
CA PHE A 259 4.24 10.16 13.16
C PHE A 259 4.81 8.80 12.74
N PHE A 260 4.12 8.08 11.86
CA PHE A 260 4.62 6.84 11.27
C PHE A 260 5.58 7.13 10.09
N PRO A 261 6.89 6.84 10.22
CA PRO A 261 7.85 7.17 9.16
C PRO A 261 7.85 6.15 8.00
N GLY A 262 7.58 4.87 8.28
CA GLY A 262 7.72 3.79 7.29
C GLY A 262 9.19 3.45 7.00
N LEU A 263 9.52 3.26 5.71
CA LEU A 263 10.87 3.14 5.13
C LEU A 263 11.86 2.26 5.91
N GLY A 264 11.64 0.95 5.87
CA GLY A 264 12.36 -0.01 6.72
C GLY A 264 11.71 -0.07 8.10
N TRP A 265 10.75 -0.96 8.28
CA TRP A 265 9.96 -0.95 9.52
C TRP A 265 9.50 -2.34 9.93
N MET A 266 9.31 -2.52 11.23
CA MET A 266 8.94 -3.78 11.86
C MET A 266 7.66 -3.64 12.65
N LEU A 267 6.76 -4.61 12.50
CA LEU A 267 5.53 -4.75 13.28
C LEU A 267 5.34 -6.20 13.71
N THR A 268 4.42 -6.39 14.67
CA THR A 268 4.07 -7.70 15.21
C THR A 268 2.80 -8.26 14.55
N LYS A 269 2.62 -9.57 14.63
CA LYS A 269 1.41 -10.27 14.17
C LYS A 269 0.15 -9.72 14.82
N SER A 270 0.18 -9.42 16.12
CA SER A 270 -0.98 -8.87 16.84
C SER A 270 -1.42 -7.51 16.31
N ILE A 271 -0.48 -6.68 15.84
CA ILE A 271 -0.83 -5.41 15.18
C ILE A 271 -1.38 -5.69 13.79
N TRP A 272 -0.80 -6.63 13.05
CA TRP A 272 -1.33 -7.04 11.74
C TRP A 272 -2.76 -7.59 11.83
N ASP A 273 -3.07 -8.40 12.83
CA ASP A 273 -4.42 -8.94 13.08
C ASP A 273 -5.47 -7.84 13.28
N GLU A 274 -5.06 -6.67 13.79
CA GLU A 274 -5.91 -5.50 13.93
C GLU A 274 -6.07 -4.72 12.61
N LEU A 275 -5.01 -4.66 11.79
CA LEU A 275 -4.98 -3.84 10.58
C LEU A 275 -5.52 -4.57 9.35
N SER A 276 -5.17 -5.85 9.17
CA SER A 276 -5.49 -6.65 7.97
C SER A 276 -6.99 -6.67 7.63
N PRO A 277 -7.92 -6.83 8.59
CA PRO A 277 -9.36 -6.86 8.29
C PRO A 277 -9.92 -5.54 7.75
N LYS A 278 -9.25 -4.42 8.04
CA LYS A 278 -9.68 -3.06 7.67
C LYS A 278 -8.67 -2.36 6.75
N TRP A 279 -7.77 -3.13 6.14
CA TRP A 279 -6.69 -2.60 5.31
C TRP A 279 -7.27 -1.74 4.17
N PRO A 280 -6.69 -0.55 3.91
CA PRO A 280 -7.25 0.38 2.96
C PRO A 280 -7.03 -0.09 1.52
N LYS A 281 -7.83 0.46 0.59
CA LYS A 281 -7.68 0.15 -0.83
C LYS A 281 -6.44 0.81 -1.46
N ALA A 282 -5.97 1.92 -0.90
CA ALA A 282 -4.82 2.70 -1.37
C ALA A 282 -4.22 3.53 -0.22
N TYR A 283 -3.07 4.18 -0.47
CA TYR A 283 -2.43 5.14 0.45
C TYR A 283 -2.25 4.57 1.88
N TRP A 284 -1.73 3.34 1.95
CA TRP A 284 -1.70 2.54 3.16
C TRP A 284 -0.90 3.19 4.30
N ASP A 285 0.17 3.91 3.97
CA ASP A 285 1.05 4.57 4.92
C ASP A 285 0.39 5.81 5.53
N ASP A 286 -0.27 6.64 4.72
CA ASP A 286 -1.11 7.75 5.19
C ASP A 286 -2.30 7.25 6.02
N TRP A 287 -2.92 6.14 5.61
CA TRP A 287 -3.97 5.50 6.40
C TRP A 287 -3.44 5.03 7.77
N MET A 288 -2.24 4.44 7.83
CA MET A 288 -1.63 4.04 9.11
C MET A 288 -1.36 5.23 10.04
N ARG A 289 -1.16 6.44 9.50
CA ARG A 289 -0.96 7.68 10.27
C ARG A 289 -2.25 8.20 10.92
N LEU A 290 -3.43 7.74 10.49
CA LEU A 290 -4.70 8.21 11.04
C LEU A 290 -4.93 7.73 12.49
N LYS A 291 -5.45 8.62 13.33
CA LYS A 291 -5.74 8.36 14.75
C LYS A 291 -6.56 7.10 15.02
N GLU A 292 -7.52 6.80 14.16
CA GLU A 292 -8.36 5.59 14.24
C GLU A 292 -7.57 4.27 14.04
N ASN A 293 -6.41 4.34 13.40
CA ASN A 293 -5.56 3.19 13.09
C ASN A 293 -4.42 3.07 14.10
N HIS A 294 -3.67 4.14 14.36
CA HIS A 294 -2.59 4.06 15.33
C HIS A 294 -3.09 4.09 16.79
N LYS A 295 -4.32 4.58 17.06
CA LYS A 295 -4.98 4.57 18.39
C LYS A 295 -4.15 5.20 19.51
N GLY A 296 -3.37 6.23 19.18
CA GLY A 296 -2.46 6.89 20.14
C GLY A 296 -1.24 6.04 20.54
N ARG A 297 -0.95 4.94 19.82
CA ARG A 297 0.34 4.27 19.89
C ARG A 297 1.40 5.10 19.18
N HIS A 298 2.64 4.94 19.60
CA HIS A 298 3.81 5.63 19.05
C HIS A 298 4.64 4.69 18.18
N PHE A 299 5.56 5.27 17.44
CA PHE A 299 6.56 4.59 16.63
C PHE A 299 7.94 4.83 17.22
N LEU A 300 8.84 3.84 17.17
CA LEU A 300 10.25 4.09 17.47
C LEU A 300 11.00 4.45 16.19
N ARG A 301 11.92 5.40 16.31
CA ARG A 301 12.78 5.83 15.19
C ARG A 301 14.19 6.23 15.65
N PRO A 302 15.22 6.13 14.79
CA PRO A 302 16.57 6.61 15.08
C PRO A 302 16.70 8.13 15.11
N GLU A 303 17.80 8.64 15.69
CA GLU A 303 18.36 9.91 15.23
C GLU A 303 18.98 9.75 13.83
N VAL A 304 19.92 8.81 13.64
CA VAL A 304 20.58 8.53 12.35
C VAL A 304 19.95 7.31 11.67
N CYS A 305 19.48 7.44 10.43
CA CYS A 305 18.77 6.38 9.72
C CYS A 305 19.57 5.08 9.59
N ARG A 306 18.88 3.94 9.68
CA ARG A 306 19.43 2.59 9.46
C ARG A 306 19.06 2.05 8.08
N THR A 307 18.30 2.83 7.31
CA THR A 307 18.02 2.64 5.89
C THR A 307 18.34 3.90 5.10
N TYR A 308 18.68 3.74 3.83
CA TYR A 308 18.84 4.82 2.86
C TYR A 308 18.02 4.50 1.62
N ASN A 309 17.18 5.43 1.19
CA ASN A 309 16.38 5.26 -0.03
C ASN A 309 17.13 5.89 -1.21
N PHE A 310 17.39 5.08 -2.24
CA PHE A 310 18.06 5.51 -3.47
C PHE A 310 17.10 5.60 -4.68
N GLY A 311 15.80 5.40 -4.45
CA GLY A 311 14.78 5.34 -5.49
C GLY A 311 14.38 6.71 -6.03
N GLU A 312 15.13 7.25 -6.98
CA GLU A 312 14.80 8.52 -7.63
C GLU A 312 13.54 8.42 -8.50
N HIS A 313 13.35 7.27 -9.17
CA HIS A 313 12.19 7.00 -10.01
C HIS A 313 11.26 5.98 -9.36
N GLY A 314 10.01 6.37 -9.12
CA GLY A 314 8.99 5.53 -8.50
C GLY A 314 7.58 6.05 -8.75
N SER A 315 6.59 5.47 -8.07
CA SER A 315 5.17 5.79 -8.26
C SER A 315 4.79 7.23 -7.89
N SER A 316 5.63 7.91 -7.11
CA SER A 316 5.47 9.33 -6.72
C SER A 316 6.13 10.31 -7.69
N LEU A 317 6.69 9.85 -8.83
CA LEU A 317 7.40 10.68 -9.80
C LEU A 317 8.61 11.43 -9.21
N GLY A 318 9.24 10.86 -8.18
CA GLY A 318 10.42 11.45 -7.53
C GLY A 318 10.10 12.65 -6.62
N GLN A 319 8.81 12.87 -6.30
CA GLN A 319 8.40 13.91 -5.36
C GLN A 319 9.17 13.78 -4.05
N PHE A 320 9.77 14.88 -3.58
CA PHE A 320 10.61 14.97 -2.38
C PHE A 320 11.98 14.28 -2.41
N PHE A 321 12.34 13.54 -3.46
CA PHE A 321 13.59 12.76 -3.47
C PHE A 321 14.83 13.66 -3.32
N GLN A 322 15.02 14.61 -4.23
CA GLN A 322 16.21 15.48 -4.24
C GLN A 322 16.34 16.34 -2.97
N GLN A 323 15.22 16.92 -2.51
CA GLN A 323 15.24 17.83 -1.38
C GLN A 323 15.37 17.09 -0.04
N TYR A 324 14.69 15.95 0.13
CA TYR A 324 14.51 15.35 1.45
C TYR A 324 15.07 13.94 1.58
N LEU A 325 14.97 13.06 0.57
CA LEU A 325 15.40 11.66 0.68
C LEU A 325 16.89 11.45 0.33
N GLN A 326 17.34 12.02 -0.77
CA GLN A 326 18.72 11.93 -1.25
C GLN A 326 19.76 12.37 -0.20
N PRO A 327 19.57 13.47 0.58
CA PRO A 327 20.55 13.92 1.57
C PRO A 327 20.53 13.16 2.91
N ILE A 328 19.67 12.14 3.07
CA ILE A 328 19.58 11.34 4.29
C ILE A 328 20.93 10.67 4.61
N LYS A 329 21.31 10.70 5.88
CA LYS A 329 22.52 10.05 6.38
C LYS A 329 22.22 8.59 6.74
N LEU A 330 22.81 7.66 5.99
CA LEU A 330 22.90 6.26 6.41
C LEU A 330 23.91 6.12 7.54
N ASN A 331 23.52 5.44 8.62
CA ASN A 331 24.44 5.09 9.69
C ASN A 331 25.55 4.16 9.17
N ASN A 332 26.80 4.46 9.54
CA ASN A 332 27.98 3.66 9.24
C ASN A 332 28.68 3.14 10.51
N VAL A 333 28.11 3.36 11.70
CA VAL A 333 28.66 2.93 12.98
C VAL A 333 27.95 1.65 13.44
N LYS A 334 28.70 0.59 13.74
CA LYS A 334 28.11 -0.61 14.34
C LYS A 334 27.84 -0.37 15.83
N VAL A 335 26.57 -0.23 16.19
CA VAL A 335 26.15 0.00 17.58
C VAL A 335 25.91 -1.35 18.28
N ASP A 336 26.53 -1.54 19.44
CA ASP A 336 26.22 -2.66 20.32
C ASP A 336 24.94 -2.36 21.13
N TRP A 337 23.78 -2.62 20.51
CA TRP A 337 22.48 -2.38 21.14
C TRP A 337 22.22 -3.22 22.39
N LYS A 338 22.92 -4.36 22.56
CA LYS A 338 22.72 -5.25 23.70
C LYS A 338 23.29 -4.68 25.00
N SER A 339 24.33 -3.85 24.89
CA SER A 339 24.94 -3.17 26.05
C SER A 339 24.27 -1.84 26.40
N ARG A 340 23.31 -1.37 25.59
CA ARG A 340 22.60 -0.10 25.79
C ARG A 340 21.34 -0.27 26.62
N ASP A 341 21.14 0.64 27.59
CA ASP A 341 19.87 0.73 28.31
C ASP A 341 18.83 1.48 27.45
N LEU A 342 17.93 0.72 26.82
CA LEU A 342 16.80 1.26 26.06
C LEU A 342 15.54 1.43 26.91
N SER A 343 15.61 1.23 28.23
CA SER A 343 14.42 1.31 29.09
C SER A 343 13.79 2.70 29.10
N TYR A 344 14.56 3.75 28.80
CA TYR A 344 14.04 5.11 28.67
C TYR A 344 12.99 5.25 27.56
N LEU A 345 12.94 4.32 26.58
CA LEU A 345 11.94 4.31 25.50
C LEU A 345 10.58 3.75 25.92
N MET A 346 10.48 3.10 27.08
CA MET A 346 9.18 2.64 27.61
C MET A 346 8.27 3.83 27.90
N ARG A 347 6.97 3.75 27.56
CA ARG A 347 6.04 4.90 27.60
C ARG A 347 6.05 5.70 28.90
N ASP A 348 6.08 5.00 30.03
CA ASP A 348 6.09 5.55 31.39
C ASP A 348 7.36 6.37 31.67
N LYS A 349 8.50 5.95 31.12
CA LYS A 349 9.79 6.64 31.29
C LYS A 349 10.03 7.70 30.21
N TYR A 350 9.68 7.41 28.96
CA TYR A 350 10.02 8.26 27.81
C TYR A 350 9.39 9.64 27.90
N THR A 351 8.12 9.73 28.30
CA THR A 351 7.46 11.04 28.44
C THR A 351 8.23 11.94 29.40
N LYS A 352 8.67 11.41 30.55
CA LYS A 352 9.44 12.16 31.56
C LYS A 352 10.85 12.47 31.07
N HIS A 353 11.54 11.49 30.51
CA HIS A 353 12.88 11.65 29.95
C HIS A 353 12.91 12.75 28.87
N PHE A 354 11.97 12.68 27.92
CA PHE A 354 11.85 13.63 26.83
C PHE A 354 11.44 15.03 27.32
N ALA A 355 10.54 15.11 28.30
CA ALA A 355 10.19 16.38 28.95
C ALA A 355 11.40 17.05 29.62
N ASP A 356 12.25 16.28 30.31
CA ASP A 356 13.43 16.80 31.00
C ASP A 356 14.48 17.36 30.02
N ILE A 357 14.70 16.72 28.87
CA ILE A 357 15.62 17.25 27.85
C ILE A 357 15.06 18.52 27.19
N VAL A 358 13.76 18.57 26.88
CA VAL A 358 13.11 19.76 26.29
C VAL A 358 13.12 20.93 27.29
N ARG A 359 12.93 20.67 28.59
CA ARG A 359 12.94 21.70 29.64
C ARG A 359 14.32 22.32 29.84
N LYS A 360 15.39 21.53 29.70
CA LYS A 360 16.78 22.02 29.82
C LYS A 360 17.21 22.88 28.64
N ALA A 361 16.53 22.78 27.50
CA ALA A 361 16.84 23.57 26.31
C ALA A 361 16.51 25.05 26.51
N LYS A 362 17.40 25.93 26.05
CA LYS A 362 17.25 27.38 26.17
C LYS A 362 16.10 27.87 25.27
N PRO A 363 15.10 28.60 25.81
CA PRO A 363 14.03 29.14 24.99
C PRO A 363 14.55 30.26 24.08
N ILE A 364 14.13 30.22 22.81
CA ILE A 364 14.41 31.26 21.81
C ILE A 364 13.07 31.78 21.28
N GLN A 365 12.96 33.11 21.22
CA GLN A 365 11.81 33.82 20.66
C GLN A 365 12.24 34.84 19.60
N GLY A 366 11.33 35.18 18.69
CA GLY A 366 11.51 36.19 17.64
C GLY A 366 11.51 35.63 16.23
N THR A 367 11.38 36.51 15.23
CA THR A 367 11.39 36.18 13.79
C THR A 367 12.77 35.71 13.30
N ASP A 368 13.81 35.99 14.07
CA ASP A 368 15.21 35.61 13.88
C ASP A 368 15.61 34.36 14.69
N ALA A 369 14.65 33.55 15.13
CA ALA A 369 14.89 32.37 15.97
C ALA A 369 15.94 31.40 15.39
N VAL A 370 15.99 31.26 14.07
CA VAL A 370 16.98 30.42 13.35
C VAL A 370 18.39 31.00 13.47
N LEU A 371 18.55 32.31 13.29
CA LEU A 371 19.84 33.01 13.47
C LEU A 371 20.29 32.95 14.93
N LYS A 372 19.37 33.17 15.87
CA LYS A 372 19.64 33.05 17.32
C LYS A 372 20.06 31.64 17.69
N ALA A 373 19.40 30.62 17.12
CA ALA A 373 19.75 29.22 17.36
C ALA A 373 21.19 28.88 16.95
N TYR A 374 21.74 29.55 15.94
CA TYR A 374 23.12 29.39 15.51
C TYR A 374 24.14 29.92 16.54
N ASN A 375 23.82 31.03 17.21
CA ASN A 375 24.74 31.75 18.09
C ASN A 375 24.68 31.32 19.57
N ILE A 376 23.76 30.44 19.95
CA ILE A 376 23.57 30.01 21.34
C ILE A 376 24.22 28.65 21.59
N GLU A 377 25.07 28.57 22.61
CA GLU A 377 25.59 27.29 23.08
C GLU A 377 24.53 26.44 23.79
N GLY A 378 24.56 25.14 23.50
CA GLY A 378 23.65 24.15 24.08
C GLY A 378 22.37 23.94 23.27
N ASP A 379 21.51 23.07 23.78
CA ASP A 379 20.22 22.76 23.15
C ASP A 379 19.25 23.93 23.28
N VAL A 380 18.40 24.12 22.26
CA VAL A 380 17.47 25.25 22.18
C VAL A 380 16.07 24.79 21.86
N ARG A 381 15.07 25.52 22.36
CA ARG A 381 13.66 25.28 22.07
C ARG A 381 13.01 26.53 21.49
N ILE A 382 12.29 26.36 20.39
CA ILE A 382 11.57 27.40 19.66
C ILE A 382 10.09 27.01 19.70
N GLN A 383 9.25 27.88 20.25
CA GLN A 383 7.82 27.63 20.29
C GLN A 383 7.18 28.07 18.97
N TYR A 384 6.36 27.21 18.37
CA TYR A 384 5.51 27.56 17.24
C TYR A 384 4.06 27.70 17.71
N LYS A 385 3.29 28.60 17.06
CA LYS A 385 1.92 28.93 17.47
C LYS A 385 0.88 27.99 16.91
N ASP A 386 1.02 27.66 15.63
CA ASP A 386 0.09 26.90 14.82
C ASP A 386 0.83 26.22 13.66
N GLN A 387 0.09 25.54 12.79
CA GLN A 387 0.66 24.85 11.63
C GLN A 387 1.37 25.80 10.65
N PRO A 388 0.79 26.95 10.21
CA PRO A 388 1.51 27.90 9.36
C PRO A 388 2.82 28.43 9.95
N ASP A 389 2.84 28.71 11.27
CA ASP A 389 4.06 29.16 11.93
C ASP A 389 5.11 28.04 12.00
N PHE A 390 4.70 26.79 12.25
CA PHE A 390 5.59 25.63 12.15
C PHE A 390 6.18 25.49 10.75
N GLU A 391 5.35 25.52 9.71
CA GLU A 391 5.78 25.36 8.31
C GLU A 391 6.80 26.45 7.95
N ARG A 392 6.55 27.69 8.37
CA ARG A 392 7.48 28.81 8.20
C ARG A 392 8.83 28.56 8.90
N ILE A 393 8.83 28.10 10.15
CA ILE A 393 10.07 27.82 10.89
C ILE A 393 10.81 26.61 10.29
N ALA A 394 10.09 25.53 9.99
CA ALA A 394 10.61 24.31 9.37
C ALA A 394 11.31 24.61 8.04
N ARG A 395 10.69 25.44 7.20
CA ARG A 395 11.24 25.92 5.92
C ARG A 395 12.55 26.67 6.09
N GLN A 396 12.66 27.53 7.12
CA GLN A 396 13.88 28.29 7.37
C GLN A 396 15.04 27.39 7.81
N PHE A 397 14.76 26.28 8.50
CA PHE A 397 15.78 25.27 8.82
C PHE A 397 16.06 24.32 7.64
N GLY A 398 15.09 24.12 6.75
CA GLY A 398 15.15 23.15 5.66
C GLY A 398 14.76 21.73 6.08
N ILE A 399 13.99 21.58 7.16
CA ILE A 399 13.40 20.30 7.58
C ILE A 399 12.00 20.11 6.95
N PHE A 400 11.40 18.92 7.09
CA PHE A 400 10.06 18.68 6.57
C PHE A 400 9.01 19.62 7.17
N GLU A 401 8.27 20.28 6.28
CA GLU A 401 7.17 21.18 6.63
C GLU A 401 5.84 20.42 6.84
N GLU A 402 5.71 19.22 6.28
CA GLU A 402 4.44 18.52 6.17
C GLU A 402 3.87 17.99 7.49
N TRP A 403 2.54 17.98 7.54
CA TRP A 403 1.73 17.37 8.58
C TRP A 403 0.86 16.27 7.98
N LYS A 404 0.60 15.22 8.75
CA LYS A 404 -0.42 14.21 8.43
C LYS A 404 -1.30 14.01 9.65
N ASP A 405 -2.61 14.08 9.47
CA ASP A 405 -3.61 13.99 10.56
C ASP A 405 -3.32 14.94 11.74
N GLY A 406 -2.84 16.16 11.45
CA GLY A 406 -2.48 17.13 12.48
C GLY A 406 -1.19 16.79 13.25
N ILE A 407 -0.35 15.89 12.73
CA ILE A 407 0.93 15.49 13.33
C ILE A 407 2.09 15.89 12.40
N PRO A 408 3.04 16.74 12.86
CA PRO A 408 4.26 17.01 12.11
C PRO A 408 5.17 15.78 12.05
N ARG A 409 5.92 15.64 10.95
CA ARG A 409 6.89 14.54 10.80
C ARG A 409 7.87 14.48 11.97
N THR A 410 8.21 13.26 12.41
CA THR A 410 9.15 12.95 13.51
C THR A 410 8.76 13.46 14.90
N SER A 411 7.59 14.10 15.04
CA SER A 411 7.20 14.74 16.29
C SER A 411 6.82 13.74 17.38
N PHE A 412 6.96 14.16 18.64
CA PHE A 412 6.39 13.50 19.81
C PHE A 412 5.70 14.55 20.68
N LYS A 413 4.39 14.40 20.88
CA LYS A 413 3.51 15.36 21.57
C LYS A 413 3.65 16.77 21.01
N GLY A 414 3.74 16.89 19.68
CA GLY A 414 3.95 18.17 18.98
C GLY A 414 5.35 18.76 19.13
N VAL A 415 6.34 18.00 19.61
CA VAL A 415 7.74 18.45 19.63
C VAL A 415 8.51 17.76 18.52
N VAL A 416 9.08 18.53 17.60
CA VAL A 416 10.02 18.06 16.56
C VAL A 416 11.44 18.28 17.05
N VAL A 417 12.27 17.24 17.02
CA VAL A 417 13.68 17.30 17.44
C VAL A 417 14.60 16.91 16.29
N PHE A 418 15.60 17.75 16.05
CA PHE A 418 16.66 17.56 15.06
C PHE A 418 17.94 18.27 15.54
N ARG A 419 19.08 17.96 14.93
CA ARG A 419 20.33 18.70 15.14
C ARG A 419 20.42 19.85 14.13
N TYR A 420 21.31 20.82 14.36
CA TYR A 420 21.57 21.84 13.34
C TYR A 420 23.03 22.23 13.32
N GLN A 421 23.73 21.84 12.24
CA GLN A 421 25.13 22.18 11.89
C GLN A 421 26.21 21.81 12.93
N THR A 422 25.80 21.28 14.08
CA THR A 422 26.64 20.94 15.24
C THR A 422 25.97 19.80 16.00
N THR A 423 26.54 19.40 17.14
CA THR A 423 25.95 18.41 18.04
C THR A 423 24.73 18.92 18.82
N ARG A 424 24.32 20.18 18.68
CA ARG A 424 23.19 20.76 19.44
C ARG A 424 21.83 20.29 18.93
N ARG A 425 20.85 20.14 19.82
CA ARG A 425 19.43 19.86 19.47
C ARG A 425 18.64 21.14 19.35
N ILE A 426 17.83 21.20 18.29
CA ILE A 426 16.74 22.15 18.13
C ILE A 426 15.44 21.42 18.43
N PHE A 427 14.63 21.99 19.31
CA PHE A 427 13.28 21.52 19.60
C PHE A 427 12.27 22.54 19.08
N LEU A 428 11.46 22.19 18.09
CA LEU A 428 10.27 22.97 17.74
C LEU A 428 9.12 22.47 18.62
N VAL A 429 8.59 23.34 19.47
CA VAL A 429 7.65 22.99 20.53
C VAL A 429 6.28 23.57 20.21
N GLY A 430 5.27 22.70 20.09
CA GLY A 430 3.90 23.12 19.84
C GLY A 430 3.22 23.78 21.04
N PRO A 431 2.08 24.44 20.82
CA PRO A 431 1.39 25.24 21.84
C PRO A 431 0.99 24.41 23.08
N ASP A 432 0.54 23.18 22.88
CA ASP A 432 0.12 22.28 23.96
C ASP A 432 1.21 21.29 24.41
N SER A 433 2.38 21.28 23.76
CA SER A 433 3.39 20.24 23.95
C SER A 433 3.89 20.15 25.39
N LEU A 434 4.19 21.28 26.02
CA LEU A 434 4.64 21.33 27.42
C LEU A 434 3.58 20.78 28.39
N LYS A 435 2.31 21.09 28.15
CA LYS A 435 1.19 20.54 28.92
C LYS A 435 1.08 19.02 28.72
N GLN A 436 1.16 18.55 27.48
CA GLN A 436 1.11 17.12 27.15
C GLN A 436 2.31 16.33 27.70
N LEU A 437 3.47 16.98 27.85
CA LEU A 437 4.66 16.42 28.47
C LEU A 437 4.61 16.43 30.01
N GLY A 438 3.57 17.03 30.61
CA GLY A 438 3.42 17.11 32.06
C GLY A 438 4.38 18.11 32.71
N THR A 439 4.99 19.02 31.95
CA THR A 439 5.81 20.09 32.50
C THR A 439 4.90 21.19 33.03
N LYS A 440 4.83 21.33 34.36
CA LYS A 440 4.16 22.46 35.01
C LYS A 440 5.03 23.72 34.85
N ASP A 441 4.91 24.41 33.73
CA ASP A 441 5.31 25.81 33.58
C ASP A 441 4.41 26.46 32.53
N ALA A 442 3.13 26.62 32.88
CA ALA A 442 2.17 27.43 32.14
C ALA A 442 2.10 28.87 32.69
N ARG A 443 3.05 29.27 33.56
CA ARG A 443 2.95 30.53 34.31
C ARG A 443 4.14 31.48 34.21
N ASN A 444 5.20 31.15 33.49
CA ASN A 444 6.25 32.10 33.14
C ASN A 444 6.85 31.71 31.78
N ILE A 445 6.18 32.13 30.69
CA ILE A 445 6.71 32.19 29.33
C ILE A 445 6.77 33.66 28.96
#